data_AF-A0A3B9R6U3-F1
#
_entry.id   AF-A0A3B9R6U3-F1
#
_cell.length_a   1.000
_cell.length_b   1.000
_cell.length_c   1.000
_cell.angle_alpha   90.00
_cell.angle_beta   90.00
_cell.angle_gamma   90.00
#
_symmetry.space_group_name_H-M   'P 1'
#
loop_
_entity.id
_entity.type
_entity.pdbx_description
1 polymer ?
#
loop_
_entity_poly.entity_id
_entity_poly.type
_entity_poly.pdbx_seq_one_letter_code
_entity_poly.pdbx_strand_id
1 'polypeptide(L)'
;MNSVKEIKSTIQSELEKDAPNWELLLKAILNHFDCSTGTLHFLDESKLLQLQSQVGIPEFLIPKLSTIPIGKGMAGIAAERRKPVEMCNLQTDDSGVARPSAKDTKVEGSLAAPLIYNETLYGTIGIAKPIPYDFTQDESDLIMEIGELLGKRLV
;
A
#
# COMPACT_ATOMS: atom_id res chain seq x y z
N MET A 1 13.75 9.85 -13.48
CA MET A 1 13.66 8.80 -12.45
C MET A 1 14.30 9.35 -11.20
N ASN A 2 13.50 9.59 -10.15
CA ASN A 2 14.06 9.94 -8.85
C ASN A 2 14.77 8.70 -8.30
N SER A 3 15.98 8.85 -7.77
CA SER A 3 16.74 7.71 -7.26
C SER A 3 16.09 7.11 -6.00
N VAL A 4 16.33 5.83 -5.71
CA VAL A 4 15.86 5.16 -4.47
C VAL A 4 16.25 5.95 -3.22
N LYS A 5 17.43 6.60 -3.25
CA LYS A 5 17.92 7.44 -2.17
C LYS A 5 17.08 8.72 -2.01
N GLU A 6 16.69 9.34 -3.12
CA GLU A 6 15.84 10.55 -3.10
C GLU A 6 14.47 10.26 -2.50
N ILE A 7 13.78 9.20 -2.94
CA ILE A 7 12.44 8.90 -2.42
C ILE A 7 12.47 8.60 -0.92
N LYS A 8 13.47 7.83 -0.44
CA LYS A 8 13.66 7.57 0.98
C LYS A 8 13.89 8.86 1.78
N SER A 9 14.72 9.77 1.26
CA SER A 9 14.95 11.07 1.90
C SER A 9 13.69 11.94 1.93
N THR A 10 12.88 11.95 0.86
CA THR A 10 11.61 12.68 0.81
C THR A 10 10.63 12.13 1.85
N ILE A 11 10.49 10.81 1.93
CA ILE A 11 9.62 10.15 2.91
C ILE A 11 10.07 10.49 4.32
N GLN A 12 11.36 10.34 4.64
CA GLN A 12 11.88 10.65 5.96
C GLN A 12 11.62 12.11 6.37
N SER A 13 11.91 13.07 5.48
CA SER A 13 11.67 14.48 5.75
C SER A 13 10.19 14.81 5.97
N GLU A 14 9.27 14.13 5.28
CA GLU A 14 7.83 14.29 5.52
C GLU A 14 7.41 13.69 6.87
N LEU A 15 7.95 12.53 7.23
CA LEU A 15 7.63 11.84 8.48
C LEU A 15 8.19 12.56 9.72
N GLU A 16 9.24 13.36 9.59
CA GLU A 16 9.79 14.20 10.67
C GLU A 16 8.87 15.36 11.08
N LYS A 17 7.84 15.68 10.28
CA LYS A 17 6.88 16.73 10.61
C LYS A 17 5.94 16.28 11.72
N ASP A 18 5.49 17.25 12.54
CA ASP A 18 4.50 17.02 13.60
C ASP A 18 3.20 16.41 13.05
N ALA A 19 2.77 16.88 11.88
CA ALA A 19 1.62 16.37 11.13
C ALA A 19 2.06 16.01 9.71
N PRO A 20 2.50 14.75 9.47
CA PRO A 20 2.86 14.28 8.13
C PRO A 20 1.66 14.32 7.19
N ASN A 21 1.89 14.76 5.95
CA ASN A 21 0.85 14.69 4.93
C ASN A 21 0.86 13.33 4.23
N TRP A 22 0.03 12.40 4.71
CA TRP A 22 -0.07 11.04 4.16
C TRP A 22 -0.47 10.99 2.68
N GLU A 23 -1.27 11.94 2.21
CA GLU A 23 -1.67 12.02 0.80
C GLU A 23 -0.52 12.44 -0.10
N LEU A 24 0.24 13.45 0.28
CA LEU A 24 1.45 13.86 -0.45
C LEU A 24 2.50 12.76 -0.45
N LEU A 25 2.67 12.07 0.68
CA LEU A 25 3.58 10.95 0.81
C LEU A 25 3.18 9.81 -0.12
N LEU A 26 1.89 9.41 -0.11
CA LEU A 26 1.38 8.38 -1.00
C LEU A 26 1.54 8.76 -2.47
N LYS A 27 1.27 10.02 -2.85
CA LYS A 27 1.53 10.54 -4.21
C LYS A 27 3.00 10.45 -4.60
N ALA A 28 3.92 10.79 -3.69
CA ALA A 28 5.35 10.71 -3.95
C ALA A 28 5.82 9.25 -4.17
N ILE A 29 5.31 8.31 -3.36
CA ILE A 29 5.56 6.87 -3.54
C ILE A 29 5.01 6.43 -4.89
N LEU A 30 3.75 6.72 -5.20
CA LEU A 30 3.13 6.31 -6.46
C LEU A 30 3.88 6.83 -7.68
N ASN A 31 4.32 8.09 -7.65
CA ASN A 31 5.15 8.67 -8.72
C ASN A 31 6.50 7.97 -8.85
N HIS A 32 7.10 7.49 -7.77
CA HIS A 32 8.37 6.76 -7.83
C HIS A 32 8.21 5.38 -8.46
N PHE A 33 7.12 4.68 -8.16
CA PHE A 33 6.80 3.36 -8.70
C PHE A 33 6.03 3.43 -10.04
N ASP A 34 5.86 4.60 -10.65
CA ASP A 34 5.01 4.81 -11.84
C ASP A 34 3.63 4.15 -11.70
N CYS A 35 3.00 4.30 -10.54
CA CYS A 35 1.68 3.77 -10.20
C CYS A 35 0.62 4.89 -10.23
N SER A 36 -0.58 4.57 -10.70
CA SER A 36 -1.69 5.55 -10.78
C SER A 36 -2.59 5.54 -9.55
N THR A 37 -2.59 4.42 -8.83
CA THR A 37 -3.56 4.15 -7.77
C THR A 37 -2.84 3.60 -6.55
N GLY A 38 -3.25 4.05 -5.36
CA GLY A 38 -2.71 3.52 -4.13
C GLY A 38 -3.58 3.80 -2.92
N THR A 39 -3.33 3.04 -1.86
CA THR A 39 -4.03 3.17 -0.58
C THR A 39 -3.05 3.01 0.57
N LEU A 40 -3.27 3.76 1.64
CA LEU A 40 -2.58 3.62 2.91
C LEU A 40 -3.62 3.32 3.99
N HIS A 41 -3.43 2.22 4.71
CA HIS A 41 -4.30 1.82 5.80
C HIS A 41 -3.50 1.65 7.09
N PHE A 42 -4.04 2.11 8.21
CA PHE A 42 -3.48 1.87 9.54
C PHE A 42 -4.31 0.85 10.31
N LEU A 43 -3.64 0.03 11.11
CA LEU A 43 -4.29 -0.95 11.96
C LEU A 43 -4.87 -0.25 13.19
N ASP A 44 -6.18 -0.41 13.41
CA ASP A 44 -6.85 0.09 14.61
C ASP A 44 -6.80 -0.90 15.78
N GLU A 45 -7.30 -0.49 16.94
CA GLU A 45 -7.39 -1.31 18.16
C GLU A 45 -8.26 -2.56 17.97
N SER A 46 -9.20 -2.54 17.02
CA SER A 46 -10.05 -3.67 16.66
C SER A 46 -9.39 -4.64 15.67
N LYS A 47 -8.10 -4.43 15.35
CA LYS A 47 -7.33 -5.21 14.37
C LYS A 47 -7.90 -5.14 12.96
N LEU A 48 -8.45 -3.99 12.59
CA LEU A 48 -8.94 -3.69 11.25
C LEU A 48 -8.05 -2.64 10.59
N LEU A 49 -7.78 -2.82 9.30
CA LEU A 49 -7.04 -1.86 8.49
C LEU A 49 -7.99 -0.74 8.06
N GLN A 50 -7.78 0.46 8.58
CA GLN A 50 -8.58 1.66 8.33
C GLN A 50 -7.88 2.57 7.33
N LEU A 51 -8.58 2.96 6.26
CA LEU A 51 -8.06 3.81 5.20
C LEU A 51 -7.74 5.21 5.73
N GLN A 52 -6.50 5.64 5.50
CA GLN A 52 -5.98 6.96 5.92
C GLN A 52 -5.73 7.87 4.75
N SER A 53 -5.30 7.28 3.63
CA SER A 53 -5.08 8.01 2.40
C SER A 53 -5.34 7.11 1.21
N GLN A 54 -5.80 7.70 0.12
CA GLN A 54 -6.02 7.04 -1.15
C GLN A 54 -5.70 8.00 -2.29
N VAL A 55 -5.22 7.47 -3.40
CA VAL A 55 -5.00 8.20 -4.64
C VAL A 55 -5.52 7.34 -5.78
N GLY A 56 -6.24 7.95 -6.72
CA GLY A 56 -6.70 7.26 -7.92
C GLY A 56 -7.76 6.19 -7.68
N ILE A 57 -8.44 6.18 -6.53
CA ILE A 57 -9.58 5.30 -6.26
C ILE A 57 -10.89 6.03 -6.61
N PRO A 58 -11.78 5.44 -7.42
CA PRO A 58 -13.12 5.98 -7.65
C PRO A 58 -13.91 6.19 -6.36
N GLU A 59 -14.59 7.33 -6.20
CA GLU A 59 -15.28 7.70 -4.95
C GLU A 59 -16.27 6.63 -4.46
N PHE A 60 -16.99 5.99 -5.38
CA PHE A 60 -17.96 4.94 -5.04
C PHE A 60 -17.32 3.66 -4.45
N LEU A 61 -16.01 3.47 -4.60
CA LEU A 61 -15.26 2.34 -4.03
C LEU A 61 -14.63 2.64 -2.68
N ILE A 62 -14.45 3.92 -2.33
CA ILE A 62 -13.83 4.33 -1.07
C ILE A 62 -14.54 3.67 0.14
N PRO A 63 -15.89 3.64 0.25
CA PRO A 63 -16.56 2.97 1.36
C PRO A 63 -16.35 1.45 1.41
N LYS A 64 -16.02 0.80 0.29
CA LYS A 64 -15.74 -0.65 0.25
C LYS A 64 -14.30 -0.97 0.66
N LEU A 65 -13.41 0.01 0.53
CA LEU A 65 -11.97 -0.10 0.84
C LEU A 65 -11.60 0.57 2.15
N SER A 66 -12.52 1.29 2.79
CA SER A 66 -12.29 2.04 4.03
C SER A 66 -11.84 1.15 5.18
N THR A 67 -12.42 -0.05 5.28
CA THR A 67 -12.12 -1.01 6.34
C THR A 67 -11.84 -2.39 5.76
N ILE A 68 -10.66 -2.92 6.04
CA ILE A 68 -10.20 -4.22 5.54
C ILE A 68 -9.79 -5.11 6.73
N PRO A 69 -10.44 -6.28 6.92
CA PRO A 69 -9.99 -7.25 7.91
C PRO A 69 -8.64 -7.87 7.53
N ILE A 70 -7.84 -8.23 8.54
CA ILE A 70 -6.65 -9.08 8.34
C ILE A 70 -7.07 -10.39 7.63
N GLY A 71 -6.23 -10.85 6.69
CA GLY A 71 -6.47 -12.04 5.88
C GLY A 71 -7.51 -11.86 4.76
N LYS A 72 -8.02 -10.64 4.54
CA LYS A 72 -9.01 -10.36 3.47
C LYS A 72 -8.46 -9.36 2.45
N GLY A 73 -8.45 -9.74 1.19
CA GLY A 73 -7.89 -8.89 0.13
C GLY A 73 -6.37 -8.84 0.16
N MET A 74 -5.75 -8.24 -0.86
CA MET A 74 -4.29 -8.09 -0.93
C MET A 74 -3.71 -7.40 0.31
N ALA A 75 -4.29 -6.28 0.74
CA ALA A 75 -3.86 -5.57 1.94
C ALA A 75 -3.97 -6.46 3.20
N GLY A 76 -5.15 -7.05 3.45
CA GLY A 76 -5.34 -7.93 4.62
C GLY A 76 -4.41 -9.14 4.62
N ILE A 77 -4.12 -9.72 3.45
CA ILE A 77 -3.22 -10.87 3.31
C ILE A 77 -1.75 -10.44 3.50
N ALA A 78 -1.35 -9.26 3.01
CA ALA A 78 -0.01 -8.71 3.27
C ALA A 78 0.21 -8.48 4.78
N ALA A 79 -0.80 -7.93 5.45
CA ALA A 79 -0.83 -7.80 6.91
C ALA A 79 -0.72 -9.15 7.64
N GLU A 80 -1.52 -10.14 7.23
CA GLU A 80 -1.54 -11.48 7.85
C GLU A 80 -0.21 -12.21 7.68
N ARG A 81 0.34 -12.21 6.46
CA ARG A 81 1.57 -12.91 6.11
C ARG A 81 2.82 -12.18 6.56
N ARG A 82 2.71 -10.89 6.90
CA ARG A 82 3.83 -9.99 7.19
C ARG A 82 4.87 -9.97 6.06
N LYS A 83 4.37 -10.04 4.83
CA LYS A 83 5.16 -10.14 3.59
C LYS A 83 4.45 -9.36 2.48
N PRO A 84 5.19 -8.89 1.47
CA PRO A 84 4.56 -8.27 0.31
C PRO A 84 3.69 -9.29 -0.42
N VAL A 85 2.60 -8.81 -1.01
CA VAL A 85 1.68 -9.57 -1.85
C VAL A 85 1.58 -8.83 -3.17
N GLU A 86 2.02 -9.49 -4.23
CA GLU A 86 1.97 -8.97 -5.59
C GLU A 86 0.94 -9.73 -6.42
N MET A 87 0.48 -9.07 -7.48
CA MET A 87 -0.42 -9.65 -8.46
C MET A 87 -0.19 -9.01 -9.82
N CYS A 88 0.26 -9.82 -10.79
CA CYS A 88 0.55 -9.38 -12.16
C CYS A 88 -0.67 -8.75 -12.84
N ASN A 89 -1.83 -9.40 -12.69
CA ASN A 89 -3.11 -8.89 -13.18
C ASN A 89 -4.24 -9.18 -12.19
N LEU A 90 -4.66 -8.15 -11.46
CA LEU A 90 -5.72 -8.22 -10.48
C LEU A 90 -7.10 -8.58 -11.07
N GLN A 91 -7.33 -8.26 -12.35
CA GLN A 91 -8.60 -8.56 -13.02
C GLN A 91 -8.78 -10.06 -13.24
N THR A 92 -7.69 -10.75 -13.60
CA THR A 92 -7.69 -12.18 -13.92
C THR A 92 -7.38 -13.07 -12.71
N ASP A 93 -7.34 -12.53 -11.49
CA ASP A 93 -7.09 -13.34 -10.30
C ASP A 93 -8.25 -14.27 -9.98
N ASP A 94 -7.96 -15.57 -10.01
CA ASP A 94 -8.86 -16.66 -9.60
C ASP A 94 -8.46 -17.27 -8.24
N SER A 95 -7.39 -16.77 -7.60
CA SER A 95 -6.91 -17.30 -6.32
C SER A 95 -7.80 -16.94 -5.12
N GLY A 96 -8.71 -15.98 -5.29
CA GLY A 96 -9.56 -15.44 -4.23
C GLY A 96 -8.84 -14.44 -3.31
N VAL A 97 -7.61 -14.06 -3.64
CA VAL A 97 -6.81 -13.05 -2.91
C VAL A 97 -7.36 -11.65 -3.18
N ALA A 98 -7.77 -11.35 -4.42
CA ALA A 98 -8.39 -10.07 -4.76
C ALA A 98 -9.85 -9.99 -4.27
N ARG A 99 -10.22 -8.91 -3.55
CA ARG A 99 -11.64 -8.66 -3.23
C ARG A 99 -12.37 -8.23 -4.52
N PRO A 100 -13.67 -8.54 -4.69
CA PRO A 100 -14.44 -8.08 -5.83
C PRO A 100 -14.39 -6.55 -6.02
N SER A 101 -14.42 -5.79 -4.93
CA SER A 101 -14.30 -4.33 -4.95
C SER A 101 -12.94 -3.82 -5.43
N ALA A 102 -11.88 -4.64 -5.32
CA ALA A 102 -10.58 -4.30 -5.89
C ALA A 102 -10.61 -4.43 -7.42
N LYS A 103 -11.32 -5.44 -7.97
CA LYS A 103 -11.49 -5.60 -9.42
C LYS A 103 -12.24 -4.40 -10.03
N ASP A 104 -13.20 -3.84 -9.30
CA ASP A 104 -13.95 -2.64 -9.72
C ASP A 104 -13.06 -1.40 -9.95
N THR A 105 -11.83 -1.36 -9.43
CA THR A 105 -10.88 -0.26 -9.66
C THR A 105 -10.27 -0.28 -11.07
N LYS A 106 -10.43 -1.39 -11.81
CA LYS A 106 -9.83 -1.63 -13.14
C LYS A 106 -8.30 -1.54 -13.18
N VAL A 107 -7.64 -1.62 -12.04
CA VAL A 107 -6.18 -1.78 -11.98
C VAL A 107 -5.81 -3.23 -12.24
N GLU A 108 -4.59 -3.44 -12.71
CA GLU A 108 -4.07 -4.75 -13.09
C GLU A 108 -2.87 -5.09 -12.21
N GLY A 109 -1.67 -4.62 -12.55
CA GLY A 109 -0.46 -4.86 -11.75
C GLY A 109 -0.57 -4.20 -10.37
N SER A 110 -0.54 -5.00 -9.31
CA SER A 110 -0.78 -4.53 -7.94
C SER A 110 0.25 -5.09 -6.97
N LEU A 111 0.68 -4.27 -6.00
CA LEU A 111 1.61 -4.64 -4.94
C LEU A 111 1.11 -4.07 -3.60
N ALA A 112 1.00 -4.93 -2.59
CA ALA A 112 0.65 -4.54 -1.23
C ALA A 112 1.73 -5.00 -0.26
N ALA A 113 2.12 -4.14 0.69
CA ALA A 113 3.13 -4.44 1.70
C ALA A 113 2.66 -4.02 3.10
N PRO A 114 3.01 -4.78 4.15
CA PRO A 114 2.70 -4.42 5.52
C PRO A 114 3.61 -3.29 6.04
N LEU A 115 3.08 -2.47 6.94
CA LEU A 115 3.85 -1.48 7.70
C LEU A 115 4.29 -2.14 9.01
N ILE A 116 5.51 -2.69 9.05
CA ILE A 116 6.03 -3.41 10.22
C ILE A 116 7.22 -2.67 10.78
N TYR A 117 7.19 -2.40 12.08
CA TYR A 117 8.32 -1.85 12.81
C TYR A 117 8.48 -2.58 14.14
N ASN A 118 9.71 -2.98 14.48
CA ASN A 118 10.00 -3.80 15.67
C ASN A 118 9.03 -5.00 15.81
N GLU A 119 8.85 -5.77 14.74
CA GLU A 119 7.95 -6.95 14.66
C GLU A 119 6.44 -6.67 14.85
N THR A 120 6.08 -5.41 15.06
CA THR A 120 4.69 -4.98 15.26
C THR A 120 4.09 -4.48 13.95
N LEU A 121 2.88 -4.93 13.63
CA LEU A 121 2.13 -4.50 12.46
C LEU A 121 1.34 -3.23 12.79
N TYR A 122 1.55 -2.18 12.00
CA TYR A 122 0.87 -0.89 12.15
C TYR A 122 -0.09 -0.57 11.00
N GLY A 123 -0.07 -1.34 9.92
CA GLY A 123 -0.92 -1.06 8.76
C GLY A 123 -0.45 -1.73 7.49
N THR A 124 -0.91 -1.23 6.35
CA THR A 124 -0.50 -1.69 5.01
C THR A 124 -0.47 -0.54 4.01
N ILE A 125 0.44 -0.62 3.04
CA ILE A 125 0.45 0.22 1.84
C ILE A 125 0.13 -0.64 0.62
N GLY A 126 -0.67 -0.11 -0.31
CA GLY A 126 -0.97 -0.71 -1.59
C GLY A 126 -0.70 0.27 -2.72
N ILE A 127 -0.08 -0.21 -3.80
CA ILE A 127 0.17 0.52 -5.04
C ILE A 127 -0.27 -0.32 -6.23
N ALA A 128 -0.79 0.33 -7.28
CA ALA A 128 -1.27 -0.35 -8.46
C ALA A 128 -1.10 0.47 -9.75
N LYS A 129 -0.89 -0.26 -10.85
CA LYS A 129 -0.79 0.21 -12.22
C LYS A 129 -2.05 -0.15 -13.00
N PRO A 130 -2.43 0.66 -14.01
CA PRO A 130 -3.60 0.38 -14.86
C PRO A 130 -3.30 -0.67 -15.94
N ILE A 131 -2.09 -1.24 -15.96
CA ILE A 131 -1.61 -2.25 -16.91
C ILE A 131 -1.07 -3.45 -16.14
N PRO A 132 -1.03 -4.67 -16.74
CA PRO A 132 -0.35 -5.79 -16.12
C PRO A 132 1.09 -5.42 -15.84
N TYR A 133 1.58 -5.78 -14.67
CA TYR A 133 2.95 -5.48 -14.29
C TYR A 133 3.47 -6.47 -13.26
N ASP A 134 4.63 -7.04 -13.54
CA ASP A 134 5.39 -7.83 -12.60
C ASP A 134 6.36 -6.89 -11.88
N PHE A 135 6.08 -6.63 -10.60
CA PHE A 135 6.99 -5.86 -9.77
C PHE A 135 8.27 -6.67 -9.55
N THR A 136 9.40 -5.99 -9.66
CA THR A 136 10.71 -6.59 -9.45
C THR A 136 10.96 -6.87 -7.96
N GLN A 137 11.94 -7.72 -7.67
CA GLN A 137 12.36 -7.95 -6.28
C GLN A 137 12.84 -6.65 -5.63
N ASP A 138 13.58 -5.81 -6.35
CA ASP A 138 14.06 -4.52 -5.85
C ASP A 138 12.90 -3.57 -5.51
N GLU A 139 11.81 -3.57 -6.29
CA GLU A 139 10.59 -2.80 -5.99
C GLU A 139 9.85 -3.36 -4.78
N SER A 140 9.76 -4.68 -4.65
CA SER A 140 9.18 -5.36 -3.49
C SER A 140 9.97 -5.08 -2.21
N ASP A 141 11.29 -5.10 -2.29
CA ASP A 141 12.17 -4.77 -1.17
C ASP A 141 12.05 -3.29 -0.80
N LEU A 142 12.00 -2.40 -1.80
CA LEU A 142 11.84 -0.97 -1.57
C LEU A 142 10.51 -0.63 -0.88
N ILE A 143 9.38 -1.23 -1.32
CA ILE A 143 8.10 -0.95 -0.67
C ILE A 143 8.05 -1.49 0.76
N MET A 144 8.77 -2.57 1.06
CA MET A 144 8.94 -3.10 2.42
C MET A 144 9.75 -2.14 3.30
N GLU A 145 10.86 -1.61 2.79
CA GLU A 145 11.66 -0.59 3.50
C GLU A 145 10.83 0.68 3.77
N ILE A 146 10.04 1.12 2.79
CA ILE A 146 9.10 2.22 2.97
C ILE A 146 8.06 1.86 4.03
N GLY A 147 7.54 0.63 4.02
CA GLY A 147 6.61 0.12 5.01
C GLY A 147 7.15 0.21 6.44
N GLU A 148 8.43 -0.12 6.63
CA GLU A 148 9.12 0.01 7.92
C GLU A 148 9.25 1.48 8.37
N LEU A 149 9.63 2.39 7.46
CA LEU A 149 9.71 3.82 7.77
C LEU A 149 8.35 4.40 8.21
N LEU A 150 7.29 4.03 7.51
CA LEU A 150 5.92 4.45 7.87
C LEU A 150 5.49 3.83 9.19
N GLY A 151 5.75 2.54 9.41
CA GLY A 151 5.47 1.85 10.68
C GLY A 151 6.16 2.52 11.86
N LYS A 152 7.44 2.90 11.70
CA LYS A 152 8.20 3.62 12.73
C LYS A 152 7.56 4.94 13.15
N ARG A 153 6.95 5.69 12.22
CA ARG A 153 6.30 6.98 12.52
C ARG A 153 5.00 6.85 13.31
N LEU A 154 4.39 5.66 13.27
CA LEU A 154 3.13 5.36 13.95
C LEU A 154 3.33 4.90 15.41
N VAL A 155 4.57 4.89 15.89
CA VAL A 155 4.96 4.59 17.27
C VAL A 155 5.05 5.85 18.11
#